data_AF-A0A662TRQ7-F1
#
_entry.id   AF-A0A662TRQ7-F1
#
_cell.length_a   1.000
_cell.length_b   1.000
_cell.length_c   1.000
_cell.angle_alpha   90.00
_cell.angle_beta   90.00
_cell.angle_gamma   90.00
#
_symmetry.space_group_name_H-M   'P 1'
#
loop_
_entity.id
_entity.type
_entity.pdbx_description
1 polymer ?
#
loop_
_entity_poly.entity_id
_entity_poly.type
_entity_poly.pdbx_seq_one_letter_code
_entity_poly.pdbx_strand_id
1 'polypeptide(L)'
;LVVVSVREGKPELRKQLFKAVIVRQRKMYRRKNGVRVFFEDNAAVLLTPEGDLKGTEIRGPVAKEAAERWVRIANVATIIV
;
A
#
# COMPACT_ATOMS: atom_id res chain seq x y z
N LEU A 1 3.77 -1.30 8.25
CA LEU A 1 4.28 0.07 8.07
C LEU A 1 5.77 -0.04 7.81
N VAL A 2 6.28 0.62 6.78
CA VAL A 2 7.70 0.60 6.41
C VAL A 2 8.19 2.02 6.17
N VAL A 3 9.48 2.28 6.41
CA VAL A 3 10.14 3.52 5.99
C VAL A 3 10.76 3.28 4.62
N VAL A 4 10.47 4.17 3.67
CA VAL A 4 10.88 4.04 2.27
C VAL A 4 11.51 5.32 1.76
N SER A 5 12.39 5.20 0.76
CA SER A 5 12.90 6.33 -0.01
C SER A 5 12.46 6.24 -1.47
N VAL A 6 12.05 7.35 -2.05
CA VAL A 6 11.63 7.41 -3.46
C VAL A 6 12.86 7.57 -4.34
N ARG A 7 13.11 6.59 -5.21
CA ARG A 7 14.22 6.60 -6.17
C ARG A 7 13.83 7.29 -7.49
N GLU A 8 12.62 7.03 -7.97
CA GLU A 8 12.10 7.50 -9.25
C GLU A 8 10.74 8.20 -9.07
N GLY A 9 10.48 9.25 -9.86
CA GLY A 9 9.26 10.05 -9.78
C GLY A 9 9.53 11.55 -9.79
N LYS A 10 8.56 12.34 -9.30
CA LYS A 10 8.66 13.81 -9.25
C LYS A 10 9.91 14.24 -8.45
N PRO A 11 10.68 15.25 -8.92
CA PRO A 11 11.88 15.72 -8.24
C PRO A 11 11.68 16.05 -6.76
N GLU A 12 10.52 16.61 -6.41
CA GLU A 12 10.14 16.98 -5.04
C GLU A 12 10.03 15.79 -4.08
N LEU A 13 9.75 14.58 -4.58
CA LEU A 13 9.56 13.39 -3.75
C LEU A 13 10.84 12.54 -3.67
N ARG A 14 11.73 12.66 -4.66
CA ARG A 14 12.95 11.84 -4.73
C ARG A 14 13.89 12.14 -3.56
N LYS A 15 14.63 11.11 -3.12
CA LYS A 15 15.63 11.19 -2.03
C LYS A 15 15.07 11.59 -0.65
N GLN A 16 13.76 11.73 -0.50
CA GLN A 16 13.11 11.94 0.79
C GLN A 16 12.68 10.61 1.42
N LEU A 17 12.64 10.57 2.75
CA LEU A 17 12.14 9.45 3.52
C LEU A 17 10.64 9.62 3.79
N PHE A 18 9.88 8.55 3.58
CA PHE A 18 8.44 8.51 3.85
C PHE A 18 8.07 7.24 4.62
N LYS A 19 6.93 7.30 5.30
CA LYS A 19 6.24 6.10 5.78
C LYS A 19 5.39 5.55 4.63
N ALA A 20 5.27 4.23 4.54
CA ALA A 20 4.41 3.59 3.56
C ALA A 20 3.75 2.32 4.10
N VAL A 21 2.63 1.96 3.47
CA VAL A 21 1.89 0.72 3.73
C VAL A 21 1.97 -0.15 2.48
N ILE A 22 2.43 -1.38 2.65
CA ILE A 22 2.42 -2.38 1.58
C ILE A 22 0.98 -2.84 1.38
N VAL A 23 0.46 -2.68 0.16
CA VAL A 23 -0.92 -3.03 -0.22
C VAL A 23 -1.00 -4.26 -1.12
N ARG A 24 0.10 -4.58 -1.83
CA ARG A 24 0.21 -5.77 -2.68
C ARG A 24 1.59 -6.38 -2.55
N GLN A 25 1.64 -7.72 -2.64
CA GLN A 25 2.88 -8.48 -2.66
C GLN A 25 2.79 -9.68 -3.61
N ARG A 26 3.85 -9.88 -4.40
CA ARG A 26 4.04 -11.07 -5.26
C ARG A 26 4.22 -12.34 -4.45
N LYS A 27 4.83 -12.25 -3.28
CA LYS A 27 5.04 -13.44 -2.44
C LYS A 27 3.69 -13.88 -1.88
N MET A 28 3.32 -15.11 -2.22
CA MET A 28 2.08 -15.70 -1.76
C MET A 28 2.04 -15.80 -0.23
N TYR A 29 0.90 -15.45 0.36
CA TYR A 29 0.63 -15.56 1.80
C TYR A 29 -0.68 -16.30 2.05
N ARG A 30 -0.84 -16.85 3.26
CA ARG A 30 -2.01 -17.65 3.65
C ARG A 30 -2.99 -16.79 4.44
N ARG A 31 -4.25 -16.79 4.02
CA ARG A 31 -5.38 -16.19 4.74
C ARG A 31 -5.89 -17.11 5.85
N LYS A 32 -6.62 -16.53 6.81
CA LYS A 32 -7.23 -17.29 7.93
C LYS A 32 -8.18 -18.39 7.44
N ASN A 33 -8.86 -18.19 6.31
CA ASN A 33 -9.74 -19.19 5.69
C ASN A 33 -8.98 -20.30 4.92
N GLY A 34 -7.64 -20.31 4.95
CA GLY A 34 -6.82 -21.33 4.31
C GLY A 34 -6.43 -21.02 2.86
N VAL A 35 -7.11 -20.09 2.20
CA VAL A 35 -6.79 -19.66 0.83
C VAL A 35 -5.43 -18.98 0.82
N ARG A 36 -4.66 -19.23 -0.25
CA ARG A 36 -3.40 -18.52 -0.48
C ARG A 36 -3.61 -17.47 -1.57
N VAL A 37 -3.11 -16.26 -1.33
CA VAL A 37 -3.30 -15.12 -2.22
C VAL A 37 -1.94 -14.52 -2.55
N PHE A 38 -1.79 -14.07 -3.80
CA PHE A 38 -0.64 -13.31 -4.28
C PHE A 38 -1.12 -12.29 -5.31
N PHE A 39 -0.31 -11.26 -5.52
CA PHE A 39 -0.58 -10.20 -6.51
C PHE A 39 0.43 -10.26 -7.65
N GLU A 40 0.08 -9.65 -8.78
CA GLU A 40 0.95 -9.56 -9.94
C GLU A 40 2.22 -8.74 -9.67
N ASP A 41 2.14 -7.73 -8.79
CA ASP A 41 3.22 -6.80 -8.45
C ASP A 41 3.35 -6.58 -6.93
N ASN A 42 4.46 -5.93 -6.54
CA ASN A 42 4.62 -5.40 -5.18
C ASN A 42 4.29 -3.92 -5.21
N ALA A 43 3.40 -3.47 -4.33
CA ALA A 43 2.99 -2.08 -4.28
C ALA A 43 2.85 -1.58 -2.85
N ALA A 44 3.20 -0.30 -2.64
CA ALA A 44 3.04 0.38 -1.38
C ALA A 44 2.46 1.78 -1.58
N VAL A 45 1.66 2.24 -0.62
CA VAL A 45 1.03 3.56 -0.60
C VAL A 45 1.75 4.43 0.41
N LEU A 46 2.13 5.64 -0.02
CA LEU A 46 2.84 6.61 0.80
C LEU A 46 1.90 7.28 1.83
N LEU A 47 2.43 7.48 3.02
CA LEU A 47 1.78 8.17 4.12
C LEU A 47 2.53 9.47 4.47
N THR A 48 1.80 10.40 5.06
CA THR A 48 2.36 11.57 5.72
C THR A 48 2.97 11.19 7.09
N PRO A 49 3.78 12.05 7.71
CA PRO A 49 4.33 11.81 9.05
C PRO A 49 3.25 11.52 10.10
N GLU A 50 2.07 12.16 9.96
CA GLU A 50 0.88 12.06 10.81
C GLU A 50 0.12 10.74 10.61
N GLY A 51 0.41 10.01 9.53
CA GLY A 51 -0.18 8.70 9.23
C GLY A 51 -1.37 8.75 8.27
N ASP A 52 -1.68 9.90 7.70
CA ASP A 52 -2.68 10.03 6.63
C ASP A 52 -2.09 9.69 5.26
N LEU A 53 -2.95 9.50 4.25
CA LEU A 53 -2.53 9.22 2.90
C LEU A 53 -1.94 10.48 2.24
N LYS A 54 -0.77 10.35 1.62
CA LYS A 54 -0.17 11.46 0.85
C LYS A 54 -0.81 11.63 -0.53
N GLY A 55 -1.48 10.61 -1.04
CA GLY A 55 -2.18 10.61 -2.33
C GLY A 55 -3.70 10.61 -2.17
N THR A 56 -4.40 10.96 -3.24
CA THR A 56 -5.88 11.03 -3.30
C THR A 56 -6.53 9.77 -3.86
N GLU A 57 -5.78 8.94 -4.60
CA GLU A 57 -6.29 7.73 -5.27
C GLU A 57 -5.25 6.60 -5.21
N ILE A 58 -5.72 5.35 -5.09
CA ILE A 58 -4.89 4.15 -5.16
C ILE A 58 -5.17 3.40 -6.47
N ARG A 59 -4.11 3.17 -7.25
CA ARG A 59 -4.22 2.44 -8.51
C ARG A 59 -4.12 0.93 -8.30
N GLY A 60 -5.11 0.22 -8.84
CA GLY A 60 -5.19 -1.24 -8.80
C GLY A 60 -5.74 -1.80 -7.48
N PRO A 61 -5.76 -3.13 -7.34
CA PRO A 61 -6.38 -3.77 -6.18
C PRO A 61 -5.58 -3.57 -4.90
N VAL A 62 -6.27 -3.64 -3.78
CA VAL A 62 -5.70 -3.60 -2.42
C VAL A 62 -6.07 -4.88 -1.69
N ALA A 63 -5.10 -5.47 -0.98
CA ALA A 63 -5.36 -6.61 -0.12
C ALA A 63 -6.36 -6.26 0.99
N LYS A 64 -7.35 -7.13 1.20
CA LYS A 64 -8.36 -7.02 2.26
C LYS A 64 -7.74 -6.77 3.63
N GLU A 65 -6.63 -7.46 3.93
CA GLU A 65 -5.91 -7.31 5.19
C GLU A 65 -5.31 -5.90 5.39
N ALA A 66 -4.90 -5.26 4.29
CA ALA A 66 -4.39 -3.88 4.32
C ALA A 66 -5.55 -2.88 4.50
N ALA A 67 -6.68 -3.11 3.83
CA ALA A 67 -7.87 -2.28 3.95
C ALA A 67 -8.49 -2.33 5.36
N GLU A 68 -8.58 -3.53 5.97
CA GLU A 68 -9.10 -3.70 7.33
C GLU A 68 -8.22 -3.00 8.38
N ARG A 69 -6.89 -3.01 8.19
CA ARG A 69 -5.96 -2.38 9.13
C ARG A 69 -5.87 -0.86 8.98
N TRP A 70 -6.11 -0.34 7.77
CA TRP A 70 -5.94 1.07 7.45
C TRP A 70 -7.22 1.62 6.80
N VAL A 71 -8.13 2.10 7.63
CA VAL A 71 -9.45 2.62 7.20
C VAL A 71 -9.34 3.66 6.07
N ARG A 72 -8.35 4.54 6.14
CA ARG A 72 -8.11 5.55 5.09
C ARG A 72 -7.80 4.93 3.73
N ILE A 73 -7.05 3.83 3.70
CA ILE A 73 -6.73 3.08 2.48
C ILE A 73 -8.00 2.43 1.92
N ALA A 74 -8.82 1.83 2.79
CA ALA A 74 -10.09 1.22 2.39
C ALA A 74 -11.03 2.23 1.71
N ASN A 75 -11.10 3.46 2.23
CA ASN A 75 -11.97 4.51 1.68
C ASN A 75 -11.54 5.02 0.30
N VAL A 76 -10.25 4.87 -0.06
CA VAL A 76 -9.67 5.37 -1.31
C VAL A 76 -9.45 4.25 -2.33
N ALA A 77 -9.52 2.99 -1.88
CA ALA A 77 -9.33 1.84 -2.74
C ALA A 77 -10.55 1.59 -3.63
N THR A 78 -10.33 1.51 -4.94
CA THR A 78 -11.39 1.18 -5.91
C THR A 78 -11.73 -0.31 -5.90
N ILE A 79 -10.74 -1.18 -5.64
CA ILE A 79 -10.90 -2.64 -5.68
C ILE A 79 -10.22 -3.23 -4.44
N ILE A 80 -10.97 -4.02 -3.67
CA ILE A 80 -10.46 -4.73 -2.49
C ILE A 80 -10.59 -6.24 -2.74
N VAL A 81 -9.50 -6.97 -2.54
CA VAL A 81 -9.40 -8.43 -2.80
C VAL A 81 -8.97 -9.17 -1.55
#